data_AF-A0A8H9GJU1-F1
#
_entry.id   AF-A0A8H9GJU1-F1
#
_cell.length_a   1.000
_cell.length_b   1.000
_cell.length_c   1.000
_cell.angle_alpha   90.00
_cell.angle_beta   90.00
_cell.angle_gamma   90.00
#
_symmetry.space_group_name_H-M   'P 1'
#
loop_
_entity.id
_entity.type
_entity.pdbx_description
1 polymer ?
#
loop_
_entity_poly.entity_id
_entity_poly.type
_entity_poly.pdbx_seq_one_letter_code
_entity_poly.pdbx_strand_id
1 'polypeptide(L)' 'MYNHIVRSKVRATFERINEGDYLTMVDGLAPQFEYRFHGEHALGGRRTTRGAMIRWWERATRLLPGVRFDVQEVLVSGGP' A
#
# COMPACT_ATOMS: atom_id res chain seq x y z
N MET A 1 8.31 20.67 2.80
CA MET A 1 8.34 20.22 1.40
C MET A 1 8.28 18.69 1.30
N TYR A 2 9.23 17.96 1.89
CA TYR A 2 9.28 16.48 1.87
C TYR A 2 7.95 15.81 2.28
N ASN A 3 7.38 16.18 3.43
CA ASN A 3 6.11 15.61 3.91
C ASN A 3 4.96 15.81 2.92
N HIS A 4 4.95 16.95 2.21
CA HIS A 4 3.92 17.25 1.22
C HIS A 4 4.08 16.36 -0.03
N ILE A 5 5.32 16.13 -0.45
CA ILE A 5 5.65 15.21 -1.55
C ILE A 5 5.24 13.77 -1.17
N VAL A 6 5.61 13.30 0.02
CA VAL A 6 5.24 11.96 0.49
C VAL A 6 3.72 11.81 0.55
N ARG A 7 3.02 12.77 1.14
CA ARG A 7 1.54 12.77 1.21
C ARG A 7 0.91 12.70 -0.18
N SER A 8 1.41 13.50 -1.13
CA SER A 8 0.91 13.50 -2.51
C SER A 8 1.14 12.15 -3.19
N LYS A 9 2.35 11.58 -3.06
CA LYS A 9 2.67 10.25 -3.60
C LYS A 9 1.76 9.16 -3.04
N VAL A 10 1.57 9.12 -1.72
CA VAL A 10 0.68 8.12 -1.08
C VAL A 10 -0.74 8.23 -1.63
N ARG A 11 -1.31 9.45 -1.74
CA ARG A 11 -2.66 9.63 -2.28
C ARG A 11 -2.77 9.16 -3.73
N ALA A 12 -1.84 9.57 -4.59
CA ALA A 12 -1.80 9.14 -5.99
C ALA A 12 -1.68 7.60 -6.12
N THR A 13 -0.87 6.94 -5.28
CA THR A 13 -0.79 5.49 -5.24
C THR A 13 -2.14 4.83 -4.93
N PHE A 14 -2.90 5.36 -3.97
CA PHE A 14 -4.23 4.83 -3.64
C PHE A 14 -5.28 5.10 -4.71
N GLU A 15 -5.19 6.22 -5.43
CA GLU A 15 -6.05 6.49 -6.61
C GLU A 15 -5.83 5.42 -7.69
N ARG A 16 -4.57 5.12 -8.01
CA ARG A 16 -4.20 4.03 -8.95
C ARG A 16 -4.64 2.65 -8.46
N ILE A 17 -4.51 2.36 -7.17
CA ILE A 17 -5.05 1.12 -6.58
C ILE A 17 -6.57 1.02 -6.82
N ASN A 18 -7.30 2.11 -6.64
CA ASN A 18 -8.76 2.16 -6.89
C ASN A 18 -9.13 1.99 -8.37
N GLU A 19 -8.18 2.22 -9.29
CA GLU A 19 -8.30 1.94 -10.73
C GLU A 19 -7.90 0.49 -11.09
N GLY A 20 -7.50 -0.32 -10.09
CA GLY A 20 -7.06 -1.70 -10.26
C GLY A 20 -5.54 -1.85 -10.47
N ASP A 21 -4.79 -0.76 -10.50
CA ASP A 21 -3.33 -0.76 -10.65
C ASP A 21 -2.64 -0.77 -9.28
N TYR A 22 -2.75 -1.90 -8.58
CA TYR A 22 -2.04 -2.09 -7.32
C TYR A 22 -0.52 -2.30 -7.51
N LEU A 23 -0.05 -2.57 -8.72
CA LEU A 23 1.37 -2.75 -9.00
C LEU A 23 2.15 -1.45 -8.79
N THR A 24 1.52 -0.28 -8.98
CA THR A 24 2.17 1.01 -8.65
C THR A 24 2.62 1.09 -7.19
N MET A 25 1.87 0.48 -6.26
CA MET A 25 2.26 0.40 -4.85
C MET A 25 3.46 -0.52 -4.67
N VAL A 26 3.44 -1.68 -5.33
CA VAL A 26 4.50 -2.69 -5.26
C VAL A 26 5.81 -2.14 -5.82
N ASP A 27 5.74 -1.40 -6.92
CA ASP A 27 6.90 -0.81 -7.60
C ASP A 27 7.45 0.43 -6.87
N GLY A 28 6.63 1.06 -6.01
CA GLY A 28 7.06 2.13 -5.11
C GLY A 28 7.84 1.65 -3.88
N LEU A 29 7.92 0.33 -3.64
CA LEU A 29 8.67 -0.23 -2.52
C LEU A 29 10.17 -0.24 -2.81
N ALA A 30 10.96 0.11 -1.80
CA ALA A 30 12.41 -0.05 -1.86
C ALA A 30 12.80 -1.54 -2.03
N PRO A 31 13.98 -1.86 -2.60
CA PRO A 31 14.44 -3.25 -2.71
C PRO A 31 14.45 -4.00 -1.38
N GLN A 32 14.71 -3.27 -0.29
CA GLN A 32 14.61 -3.77 1.08
C GLN A 32 13.54 -2.96 1.82
N PHE A 33 12.47 -3.63 2.24
CA PHE A 33 11.34 -3.00 2.93
C PHE A 33 10.74 -3.92 4.01
N GLU A 34 9.99 -3.32 4.93
CA GLU A 34 9.06 -4.03 5.79
C GLU A 34 7.69 -3.37 5.67
N TYR A 35 6.66 -4.18 5.44
CA TYR A 35 5.28 -3.75 5.42
C TYR A 35 4.46 -4.60 6.38
N ARG A 36 3.63 -3.95 7.19
CA ARG A 36 2.80 -4.62 8.20
C ARG A 36 1.35 -4.20 8.02
N PHE A 37 0.49 -5.20 7.83
CA PHE A 37 -0.95 -5.02 7.95
C PHE A 37 -1.35 -5.51 9.34
N HIS A 38 -1.89 -4.61 10.15
CA HIS A 38 -2.25 -4.90 11.54
C HIS A 38 -3.56 -5.67 11.63
N GLY A 39 -3.67 -6.54 12.62
CA GLY A 39 -4.88 -7.31 12.94
C GLY A 39 -4.73 -8.82 12.71
N GLU A 40 -5.52 -9.60 13.44
CA GLU A 40 -5.60 -11.05 13.34
C GLU A 40 -6.66 -11.46 12.30
N HIS A 41 -6.30 -11.38 11.02
CA HIS A 41 -7.19 -11.73 9.91
C HIS A 41 -6.40 -12.17 8.67
N ALA A 42 -7.14 -12.65 7.65
CA ALA A 42 -6.60 -13.16 6.39
C ALA A 42 -5.65 -12.22 5.62
N LEU A 43 -5.70 -10.92 5.90
CA LEU A 43 -4.86 -9.89 5.29
C LEU A 43 -3.80 -9.34 6.27
N GLY A 44 -3.83 -9.72 7.55
CA GLY A 44 -2.87 -9.31 8.57
C GLY A 44 -1.49 -9.93 8.38
N GLY A 45 -0.46 -9.39 9.04
CA GLY A 45 0.91 -9.93 9.07
C GLY A 45 1.99 -9.03 8.44
N ARG A 46 3.22 -9.56 8.41
CA ARG A 46 4.43 -8.87 7.93
C ARG A 46 4.86 -9.37 6.54
N ARG A 47 5.32 -8.44 5.68
CA ARG A 47 5.87 -8.72 4.36
C ARG A 47 7.17 -7.96 4.17
N THR A 48 8.16 -8.62 3.58
CA THR A 48 9.50 -8.03 3.34
C THR A 48 10.00 -8.27 1.92
N THR A 49 9.20 -8.90 1.06
CA THR A 49 9.58 -9.22 -0.31
C THR A 49 8.51 -8.79 -1.29
N ARG A 50 8.94 -8.35 -2.48
CA ARG A 50 8.04 -7.92 -3.56
C ARG A 50 7.00 -9.00 -3.90
N GLY A 51 7.44 -10.26 -4.03
CA GLY A 51 6.57 -11.38 -4.33
C GLY A 51 5.52 -11.65 -3.23
N ALA A 52 5.86 -11.46 -1.96
CA ALA A 52 4.89 -11.58 -0.87
C ALA A 52 3.84 -10.46 -0.92
N MET A 53 4.24 -9.25 -1.35
CA MET A 53 3.31 -8.13 -1.52
C MET A 53 2.34 -8.35 -2.69
N ILE A 54 2.82 -8.86 -3.83
CA ILE A 54 1.96 -9.18 -4.99
C ILE A 54 0.89 -10.21 -4.60
N ARG A 55 1.30 -11.33 -3.97
CA ARG A 55 0.35 -12.36 -3.52
C ARG A 55 -0.67 -11.84 -2.50
N TRP A 56 -0.28 -10.84 -1.71
CA TRP A 56 -1.20 -10.18 -0.78
C TRP A 56 -2.26 -9.39 -1.52
N TRP A 57 -1.88 -8.59 -2.52
CA TRP A 57 -2.82 -7.84 -3.35
C TRP A 57 -3.77 -8.75 -4.12
N GLU A 58 -3.27 -9.80 -4.75
CA GLU A 58 -4.10 -10.82 -5.42
C GLU A 58 -5.10 -11.47 -4.45
N ARG A 59 -4.70 -11.70 -3.19
CA ARG A 59 -5.62 -12.21 -2.17
C ARG A 59 -6.64 -11.15 -1.76
N ALA A 60 -6.22 -9.91 -1.55
CA ALA A 60 -7.09 -8.81 -1.15
C ALA A 60 -8.21 -8.58 -2.18
N THR A 61 -7.88 -8.56 -3.47
CA THR A 61 -8.87 -8.36 -4.54
C THR A 61 -9.82 -9.55 -4.70
N ARG A 62 -9.37 -10.78 -4.41
CA ARG A 62 -10.26 -11.96 -4.35
C ARG A 62 -11.21 -11.94 -3.15
N LEU A 63 -10.73 -11.50 -2.00
CA LEU A 63 -11.54 -11.46 -0.76
C LEU A 63 -12.50 -10.27 -0.72
N LEU A 64 -12.13 -9.16 -1.37
CA LEU A 64 -12.88 -7.91 -1.37
C LEU A 64 -13.04 -7.40 -2.82
N PRO A 65 -13.89 -8.06 -3.63
CA PRO A 65 -14.10 -7.66 -5.01
C PRO A 65 -14.72 -6.25 -5.09
N GLY A 66 -14.14 -5.38 -5.91
CA GLY A 66 -14.60 -3.98 -6.05
C GLY A 66 -14.24 -3.07 -4.87
N VAL A 67 -13.31 -3.49 -4.00
CA VAL A 67 -12.85 -2.65 -2.88
C VAL A 67 -12.32 -1.31 -3.37
N ARG A 68 -12.68 -0.26 -2.64
CA ARG A 68 -12.15 1.10 -2.83
C ARG A 68 -11.60 1.61 -1.51
N PHE A 69 -10.47 2.28 -1.58
CA PHE A 69 -9.83 2.94 -0.45
C PHE A 69 -10.17 4.43 -0.49
N ASP A 70 -10.72 4.94 0.60
CA ASP A 70 -10.88 6.37 0.83
C ASP A 70 -9.83 6.87 1.84
N VAL A 71 -8.83 7.60 1.35
CA VAL A 71 -7.70 8.06 2.16
C VAL A 71 -8.11 9.29 2.96
N GLN A 72 -8.57 9.05 4.19
CA GLN A 72 -8.96 10.12 5.13
C GLN A 72 -7.75 10.99 5.48
N GLU A 73 -6.68 10.37 5.97
CA GLU A 73 -5.51 11.06 6.49
C GLU A 73 -4.22 10.36 6.10
N VAL A 74 -3.18 11.17 5.83
CA VAL A 74 -1.80 10.69 5.65
C VAL A 74 -0.91 11.43 6.63
N LEU A 75 -0.39 10.69 7.61
CA LEU A 75 0.55 11.17 8.60
C LEU A 75 1.99 10.92 8.11
N VAL A 76 2.80 11.97 8.04
CA VAL A 76 4.21 11.89 7.67
C VAL A 76 5.03 12.56 8.75
N SER A 77 5.98 11.83 9.33
CA SER A 77 6.91 12.30 10.34
C SER A 77 8.34 12.00 9.90
N GLY A 78 9.27 12.89 10.22
CA GLY A 78 10.67 12.80 9.81
C GLY A 78 11.02 13.61 8.57
N GLY A 79 12.31 13.59 8.22
CA GLY A 79 12.87 14.18 7.00
C GLY A 79 13.25 13.10 5.97
N PRO A 80 13.78 13.52 4.80
CA PRO A 80 14.38 12.60 3.84
C PRO A 80 15.55 11.79 4.42
#